data_AF-A0A7Z7BEN9-F1
#
_entry.id   AF-A0A7Z7BEN9-F1
#
_cell.length_a   1.000
_cell.length_b   1.000
_cell.length_c   1.000
_cell.angle_alpha   90.00
_cell.angle_beta   90.00
_cell.angle_gamma   90.00
#
_symmetry.space_group_name_H-M   'P 1'
#
loop_
_entity.id
_entity.type
_entity.pdbx_description
1 polymer ?
#
loop_
_entity_poly.entity_id
_entity_poly.type
_entity_poly.pdbx_seq_one_letter_code
_entity_poly.pdbx_strand_id
1 'polypeptide(L)'
;MLKECLNLHSQVFIPMQTTVISTAAHLIGSISDWAKARDVVTEMLLASDDFATIFSQHLSEADVRSAVASAPPTFAGVIDALYSSLASKLQKSICGDKSPDDLLSIRKLEQVGLFDSSIKFVHIVRDVRGSVASLLNVDWAPKGIDEYFPRIWSYTNLHVFHALNKKPNYVLLKYEDLVIRPEHELARITELLRLQFEESMLDASQRGPELRTNQSHVNLAQPFLPDRISAWQDQLPDRVRHHCEFSAREAMLTFGYE
;
A
#
# COMPACT_ATOMS: atom_id res chain seq x y z
N MET A 1 -6.21 -4.69 6.85
CA MET A 1 -7.27 -5.61 6.38
C MET A 1 -6.95 -6.13 4.98
N LEU A 2 -7.04 -5.31 3.92
CA LEU A 2 -6.76 -5.77 2.54
C LEU A 2 -5.45 -6.57 2.41
N LYS A 3 -4.32 -5.98 2.86
CA LYS A 3 -3.00 -6.66 2.85
C LYS A 3 -3.05 -8.06 3.48
N GLU A 4 -3.70 -8.18 4.63
CA GLU A 4 -3.82 -9.46 5.34
C GLU A 4 -4.74 -10.45 4.63
N CYS A 5 -5.82 -9.99 3.98
CA CYS A 5 -6.63 -10.86 3.13
C CYS A 5 -5.81 -11.40 1.95
N LEU A 6 -4.96 -10.56 1.33
CA LEU A 6 -4.09 -10.98 0.25
C LEU A 6 -3.00 -11.96 0.72
N ASN A 7 -2.46 -11.79 1.92
CA ASN A 7 -1.47 -12.70 2.51
C ASN A 7 -2.02 -14.10 2.86
N LEU A 8 -3.34 -14.26 2.91
CA LEU A 8 -3.98 -15.57 3.07
C LEU A 8 -4.08 -16.36 1.76
N HIS A 9 -3.84 -15.71 0.62
CA HIS A 9 -3.74 -16.39 -0.67
C HIS A 9 -2.41 -17.16 -0.75
N SER A 10 -2.45 -18.42 -1.16
CA SER A 10 -1.31 -19.34 -1.15
C SER A 10 -0.11 -18.85 -1.96
N GLN A 11 -0.34 -18.09 -3.04
CA GLN A 11 0.69 -17.57 -3.96
C GLN A 11 1.08 -16.10 -3.77
N VAL A 12 0.54 -15.39 -2.78
CA VAL A 12 0.84 -13.96 -2.54
C VAL A 12 1.57 -13.78 -1.22
N PHE A 13 2.51 -12.83 -1.19
CA PHE A 13 3.09 -12.34 0.05
C PHE A 13 3.37 -10.84 -0.03
N ILE A 14 2.94 -10.11 0.99
CA ILE A 14 3.18 -8.67 1.16
C ILE A 14 3.74 -8.51 2.58
N PRO A 15 4.99 -8.04 2.72
CA PRO A 15 5.64 -7.95 4.02
C PRO A 15 4.99 -6.87 4.90
N MET A 16 5.57 -6.65 6.07
CA MET A 16 5.29 -5.44 6.84
C MET A 16 5.71 -4.18 6.08
N GLN A 17 5.17 -3.03 6.52
CA GLN A 17 5.45 -1.74 5.91
C GLN A 17 6.97 -1.53 5.83
N THR A 18 7.43 -1.05 4.67
CA THR A 18 8.84 -0.75 4.41
C THR A 18 9.01 0.74 4.12
N THR A 19 10.26 1.18 4.05
CA THR A 19 10.68 2.50 3.57
C THR A 19 11.35 2.44 2.18
N VAL A 20 11.37 1.25 1.58
CA VAL A 20 12.17 0.94 0.38
C VAL A 20 11.70 1.71 -0.84
N ILE A 21 10.39 1.71 -1.12
CA ILE A 21 9.85 2.26 -2.38
C ILE A 21 10.16 3.76 -2.50
N SER A 22 9.74 4.57 -1.53
CA SER A 22 10.00 6.01 -1.56
C SER A 22 11.49 6.35 -1.51
N THR A 23 12.28 5.68 -0.65
CA THR A 23 13.72 5.93 -0.54
C THR A 23 14.46 5.60 -1.84
N ALA A 24 14.21 4.43 -2.43
CA ALA A 24 14.82 4.04 -3.70
C ALA A 24 14.36 4.97 -4.85
N ALA A 25 13.11 5.43 -4.85
CA ALA A 25 12.63 6.38 -5.86
C ALA A 25 13.38 7.72 -5.78
N HIS A 26 13.64 8.24 -4.58
CA HIS A 26 14.43 9.46 -4.43
C HIS A 26 15.88 9.28 -4.86
N LEU A 27 16.52 8.16 -4.53
CA LEU A 27 17.90 7.89 -4.93
C LEU A 27 18.03 7.73 -6.46
N ILE A 28 17.24 6.84 -7.06
CA ILE A 28 17.25 6.59 -8.50
C ILE A 28 16.87 7.86 -9.27
N GLY A 29 15.86 8.59 -8.80
CA GLY A 29 15.39 9.82 -9.44
C GLY A 29 16.31 11.03 -9.26
N SER A 30 17.42 10.90 -8.53
CA SER A 30 18.35 12.01 -8.26
C SER A 30 19.78 11.76 -8.77
N ILE A 31 20.07 10.56 -9.27
CA ILE A 31 21.39 10.18 -9.78
C ILE A 31 21.27 9.83 -11.26
N SER A 32 21.76 10.70 -12.14
CA SER A 32 21.65 10.51 -13.60
C SER A 32 22.51 9.36 -14.14
N ASP A 33 23.59 9.01 -13.45
CA ASP A 33 24.45 7.88 -13.79
C ASP A 33 23.85 6.59 -13.22
N TRP A 34 23.27 5.77 -14.09
CA TRP A 34 22.57 4.55 -13.68
C TRP A 34 23.45 3.57 -12.90
N ALA A 35 24.73 3.42 -13.26
CA ALA A 35 25.61 2.49 -12.57
C ALA A 35 25.81 2.92 -11.11
N LYS A 36 26.03 4.22 -10.89
CA LYS A 36 26.14 4.79 -9.54
C LYS A 36 24.82 4.75 -8.78
N ALA A 37 23.71 5.05 -9.45
CA ALA A 37 22.38 4.98 -8.84
C ALA A 37 22.10 3.57 -8.32
N ARG A 38 22.42 2.56 -9.13
CA ARG A 38 22.29 1.15 -8.77
C ARG A 38 23.15 0.78 -7.57
N ASP A 39 24.42 1.18 -7.55
CA ASP A 39 25.33 0.90 -6.43
C ASP A 39 24.80 1.52 -5.13
N VAL A 40 24.41 2.80 -5.17
CA VAL A 40 23.87 3.52 -3.99
C VAL A 40 22.57 2.89 -3.50
N VAL A 41 21.66 2.51 -4.39
CA VAL A 41 20.40 1.84 -4.00
C VAL A 41 20.67 0.46 -3.43
N THR A 42 21.64 -0.28 -3.97
CA THR A 42 22.01 -1.60 -3.43
C THR A 42 22.53 -1.47 -2.01
N GLU A 43 23.45 -0.54 -1.75
CA GLU A 43 23.97 -0.32 -0.40
C GLU A 43 22.88 0.22 0.54
N MET A 44 22.00 1.11 0.07
CA MET A 44 20.85 1.58 0.86
C MET A 44 19.94 0.43 1.28
N LEU A 45 19.59 -0.46 0.34
CA LEU A 45 18.76 -1.63 0.63
C LEU A 45 19.43 -2.49 1.72
N LEU A 46 20.69 -2.86 1.54
CA LEU A 46 21.41 -3.73 2.48
C LEU A 46 21.62 -3.10 3.86
N ALA A 47 21.82 -1.78 3.93
CA ALA A 47 22.02 -1.05 5.18
C ALA A 47 20.71 -0.67 5.88
N SER A 48 19.55 -0.90 5.27
CA SER A 48 18.25 -0.51 5.84
C SER A 48 17.81 -1.41 6.98
N ASP A 49 17.07 -0.84 7.94
CA ASP A 49 16.37 -1.62 8.98
C ASP A 49 15.36 -2.59 8.35
N ASP A 50 14.78 -2.24 7.20
CA ASP A 50 13.88 -3.12 6.43
C ASP A 50 14.62 -4.39 5.97
N PHE A 51 15.89 -4.28 5.54
CA PHE A 51 16.66 -5.47 5.22
C PHE A 51 16.92 -6.32 6.45
N ALA A 52 17.40 -5.71 7.53
CA ALA A 52 17.67 -6.44 8.77
C ALA A 52 16.42 -7.16 9.31
N THR A 53 15.25 -6.53 9.25
CA THR A 53 14.03 -7.02 9.90
C THR A 53 13.11 -7.83 8.99
N ILE A 54 13.07 -7.54 7.69
CA ILE A 54 12.11 -8.15 6.74
C ILE A 54 12.85 -9.02 5.73
N PHE A 55 13.77 -8.44 4.96
CA PHE A 55 14.33 -9.15 3.80
C PHE A 55 15.35 -10.22 4.19
N SER A 56 16.17 -9.99 5.22
CA SER A 56 17.24 -10.91 5.65
C SER A 56 16.74 -12.29 6.10
N GLN A 57 15.45 -12.40 6.43
CA GLN A 57 14.80 -13.67 6.76
C GLN A 57 14.71 -14.63 5.57
N HIS A 58 14.78 -14.09 4.34
CA HIS A 58 14.54 -14.84 3.11
C HIS A 58 15.58 -14.57 2.01
N LEU A 59 16.22 -13.41 2.03
CA LEU A 59 17.23 -12.96 1.07
C LEU A 59 18.56 -12.75 1.75
N SER A 60 19.62 -13.35 1.18
CA SER A 60 20.98 -12.98 1.51
C SER A 60 21.37 -11.65 0.86
N GLU A 61 22.44 -11.02 1.34
CA GLU A 61 22.98 -9.83 0.66
C GLU A 61 23.35 -10.12 -0.80
N ALA A 62 23.85 -11.33 -1.07
CA ALA A 62 24.19 -11.76 -2.43
C ALA A 62 22.95 -11.85 -3.33
N ASP A 63 21.81 -12.28 -2.80
CA ASP A 63 20.54 -12.31 -3.55
C ASP A 63 20.08 -10.90 -3.91
N VAL A 64 20.17 -9.93 -2.97
CA VAL A 64 19.82 -8.52 -3.22
C VAL A 64 20.75 -7.91 -4.26
N ARG A 65 22.07 -8.08 -4.11
CA ARG A 65 23.07 -7.60 -5.07
C ARG A 65 22.82 -8.17 -6.46
N SER A 66 22.53 -9.47 -6.57
CA SER A 66 22.23 -10.13 -7.84
C SER A 66 20.95 -9.62 -8.49
N ALA A 67 19.88 -9.45 -7.70
CA ALA A 67 18.60 -8.93 -8.18
C ALA A 67 18.75 -7.50 -8.72
N VAL A 68 19.40 -6.61 -7.98
CA VAL A 68 19.59 -5.21 -8.39
C VAL A 68 20.57 -5.07 -9.56
N ALA A 69 21.60 -5.92 -9.63
CA ALA A 69 22.56 -5.93 -10.74
C ALA A 69 21.90 -6.33 -12.08
N SER A 70 20.99 -7.31 -12.04
CA SER A 70 20.27 -7.83 -13.22
C SER A 70 19.02 -7.02 -13.58
N ALA A 71 18.57 -6.13 -12.71
CA ALA A 71 17.39 -5.31 -12.92
C ALA A 71 17.52 -4.39 -14.16
N PRO A 72 16.42 -4.23 -14.94
CA PRO A 72 16.32 -3.19 -15.96
C PRO A 72 16.65 -1.81 -15.37
N PRO A 73 17.20 -0.87 -16.18
CA PRO A 73 17.72 0.39 -15.67
C PRO A 73 16.64 1.43 -15.35
N THR A 74 15.70 1.06 -14.50
CA THR A 74 14.54 1.86 -14.08
C THR A 74 14.21 1.58 -12.62
N PHE A 75 13.54 2.53 -11.96
CA PHE A 75 13.04 2.31 -10.61
C PHE A 75 12.14 1.07 -10.52
N ALA A 76 11.15 0.97 -11.41
CA ALA A 76 10.23 -0.16 -11.44
C ALA A 76 10.97 -1.51 -11.65
N GLY A 77 12.02 -1.54 -12.48
CA GLY A 77 12.83 -2.73 -12.69
C GLY A 77 13.56 -3.20 -11.43
N VAL A 78 14.07 -2.27 -10.62
CA VAL A 78 14.74 -2.60 -9.35
C VAL A 78 13.74 -3.15 -8.34
N ILE A 79 12.57 -2.51 -8.21
CA ILE A 79 11.51 -2.98 -7.32
C ILE A 79 11.01 -4.37 -7.76
N ASP A 80 10.72 -4.55 -9.04
CA ASP A 80 10.27 -5.83 -9.59
C ASP A 80 11.30 -6.95 -9.36
N ALA A 81 12.59 -6.68 -9.57
CA ALA A 81 13.66 -7.64 -9.33
C ALA A 81 13.78 -8.03 -7.84
N LEU A 82 13.70 -7.05 -6.93
CA LEU A 82 13.77 -7.30 -5.49
C LEU A 82 12.60 -8.18 -5.01
N TYR A 83 11.36 -7.80 -5.33
CA TYR A 83 10.18 -8.55 -4.89
C TYR A 83 10.03 -9.89 -5.65
N SER A 84 10.49 -10.00 -6.90
CA SER A 84 10.55 -11.28 -7.61
C SER A 84 11.56 -12.24 -6.98
N SER A 85 12.72 -11.74 -6.55
CA SER A 85 13.70 -12.53 -5.81
C SER A 85 13.11 -13.04 -4.49
N LEU A 86 12.41 -12.16 -3.74
CA LEU A 86 11.70 -12.54 -2.53
C LEU A 86 10.61 -13.59 -2.78
N ALA A 87 9.79 -13.40 -3.82
CA ALA A 87 8.76 -14.35 -4.21
C ALA A 87 9.34 -15.73 -4.52
N SER A 88 10.45 -15.76 -5.26
CA SER A 88 11.14 -17.01 -5.58
C SER A 88 11.63 -17.75 -4.33
N LYS A 89 12.19 -17.04 -3.34
CA LYS A 89 12.67 -17.67 -2.08
C LYS A 89 11.52 -18.19 -1.22
N LEU A 90 10.38 -17.51 -1.25
CA LEU A 90 9.17 -17.89 -0.52
C LEU A 90 8.28 -18.90 -1.26
N GLN A 91 8.67 -19.32 -2.48
CA GLN A 91 7.84 -20.16 -3.35
C GLN A 91 6.45 -19.56 -3.61
N LYS A 92 6.40 -18.23 -3.74
CA LYS A 92 5.20 -17.45 -4.07
C LYS A 92 5.27 -17.01 -5.53
N SER A 93 4.11 -16.74 -6.12
CA SER A 93 4.05 -16.20 -7.49
C SER A 93 4.21 -14.68 -7.51
N ILE A 94 3.74 -14.00 -6.47
CA ILE A 94 3.77 -12.54 -6.39
C ILE A 94 4.17 -12.12 -4.98
N CYS A 95 5.19 -11.26 -4.90
CA CYS A 95 5.37 -10.40 -3.75
C CYS A 95 5.09 -8.95 -4.13
N GLY A 96 4.64 -8.16 -3.16
CA GLY A 96 4.38 -6.74 -3.35
C GLY A 96 4.69 -5.94 -2.09
N ASP A 97 4.30 -4.67 -2.10
CA ASP A 97 4.45 -3.77 -0.96
C ASP A 97 3.11 -3.13 -0.59
N LYS A 98 2.95 -2.80 0.69
CA LYS A 98 1.90 -1.90 1.16
C LYS A 98 2.52 -0.99 2.22
N SER A 99 2.83 0.23 1.81
CA SER A 99 3.36 1.29 2.68
C SER A 99 2.64 2.61 2.37
N PRO A 100 1.66 3.03 3.18
CA PRO A 100 0.85 4.21 2.88
C PRO A 100 1.66 5.50 2.73
N ASP A 101 2.77 5.60 3.47
CA ASP A 101 3.63 6.78 3.48
C ASP A 101 4.37 7.02 2.16
N ASP A 102 4.48 6.02 1.29
CA ASP A 102 5.05 6.21 -0.06
C ASP A 102 4.26 7.23 -0.88
N LEU A 103 2.97 7.39 -0.63
CA LEU A 103 2.13 8.38 -1.29
C LEU A 103 2.53 9.83 -0.93
N LEU A 104 3.30 10.05 0.14
CA LEU A 104 3.90 11.36 0.41
C LEU A 104 4.98 11.72 -0.62
N SER A 105 5.56 10.71 -1.27
CA SER A 105 6.55 10.86 -2.35
C SER A 105 5.93 10.72 -3.75
N ILE A 106 4.62 10.86 -3.90
CA ILE A 106 3.90 10.53 -5.14
C ILE A 106 4.45 11.21 -6.40
N ARG A 107 4.89 12.47 -6.31
CA ARG A 107 5.52 13.18 -7.44
C ARG A 107 6.85 12.57 -7.86
N LYS A 108 7.62 12.09 -6.89
CA LYS A 108 8.88 11.39 -7.16
C LYS A 108 8.58 10.03 -7.80
N LEU A 109 7.58 9.29 -7.31
CA LEU A 109 7.14 8.03 -7.89
C LEU A 109 6.72 8.20 -9.37
N GLU A 110 5.92 9.23 -9.67
CA GLU A 110 5.58 9.62 -11.03
C GLU A 110 6.83 9.96 -11.86
N GLN A 111 7.72 10.81 -11.33
CA GLN A 111 8.96 11.23 -12.00
C GLN A 111 9.86 10.06 -12.39
N VAL A 112 9.98 9.04 -11.55
CA VAL A 112 10.80 7.85 -11.83
C VAL A 112 10.09 6.80 -12.70
N GLY A 113 8.94 7.16 -13.27
CA GLY A 113 8.19 6.34 -14.22
C GLY A 113 7.45 5.17 -13.59
N LEU A 114 7.19 5.19 -12.26
CA LEU A 114 6.49 4.09 -11.60
C LEU A 114 5.11 3.85 -12.22
N PHE A 115 4.35 4.92 -12.45
CA PHE A 115 2.98 4.84 -12.98
C PHE A 115 2.90 4.48 -14.47
N ASP A 116 4.03 4.51 -15.18
CA ASP A 116 4.14 4.07 -16.59
C ASP A 116 4.75 2.67 -16.74
N SER A 117 5.07 2.03 -15.62
CA SER A 117 5.59 0.66 -15.59
C SER A 117 4.50 -0.39 -15.70
N SER A 118 4.92 -1.66 -15.80
CA SER A 118 4.04 -2.83 -15.76
C SER A 118 3.64 -3.27 -14.36
N ILE A 119 4.10 -2.58 -13.30
CA ILE A 119 3.74 -2.90 -11.91
C ILE A 119 2.22 -2.81 -11.76
N LYS A 120 1.62 -3.76 -11.03
CA LYS A 120 0.18 -3.77 -10.77
C LYS A 120 -0.13 -2.92 -9.54
N PHE A 121 -1.17 -2.09 -9.63
CA PHE A 121 -1.59 -1.18 -8.57
C PHE A 121 -2.98 -1.53 -8.07
N VAL A 122 -3.08 -1.79 -6.77
CA VAL A 122 -4.37 -1.88 -6.05
C VAL A 122 -4.53 -0.60 -5.24
N HIS A 123 -5.36 0.31 -5.73
CA HIS A 123 -5.60 1.60 -5.09
C HIS A 123 -6.86 1.53 -4.24
N ILE A 124 -6.65 1.41 -2.94
CA ILE A 124 -7.74 1.42 -1.96
C ILE A 124 -8.00 2.85 -1.48
N VAL A 125 -9.25 3.30 -1.63
CA VAL A 125 -9.75 4.57 -1.09
C VAL A 125 -10.77 4.26 0.01
N ARG A 126 -10.71 5.00 1.11
CA ARG A 126 -11.73 5.00 2.16
C ARG A 126 -12.25 6.42 2.32
N ASP A 127 -13.51 6.59 2.71
CA ASP A 127 -14.05 7.90 3.08
C ASP A 127 -13.08 8.65 3.99
N VAL A 128 -12.79 9.91 3.66
CA VAL A 128 -11.85 10.75 4.41
C VAL A 128 -12.28 10.91 5.87
N ARG A 129 -13.59 10.99 6.15
CA ARG A 129 -14.14 11.10 7.50
C ARG A 129 -13.92 9.80 8.27
N GLY A 130 -14.15 8.65 7.62
CA GLY A 130 -13.82 7.34 8.18
C GLY A 130 -12.32 7.16 8.45
N SER A 131 -11.47 7.75 7.59
CA SER A 131 -10.02 7.72 7.73
C SER A 131 -9.55 8.60 8.90
N VAL A 132 -10.04 9.84 9.00
CA VAL A 132 -9.73 10.76 10.12
C VAL A 132 -10.21 10.17 11.45
N ALA A 133 -11.44 9.65 11.52
CA ALA A 133 -11.95 8.99 12.71
C ALA A 133 -11.06 7.81 13.16
N SER A 134 -10.51 7.06 12.21
CA SER A 134 -9.57 5.98 12.51
C SER A 134 -8.22 6.50 13.02
N LEU A 135 -7.71 7.58 12.43
CA LEU A 135 -6.41 8.17 12.79
C LEU A 135 -6.44 8.86 14.16
N LEU A 136 -7.57 9.44 14.56
CA LEU A 136 -7.71 10.04 15.89
C LEU A 136 -7.78 9.01 17.02
N ASN A 137 -7.90 7.72 16.71
CA ASN A 137 -8.01 6.62 17.67
C ASN A 137 -6.76 5.73 17.75
N VAL A 138 -5.61 6.19 17.23
CA VAL A 138 -4.34 5.44 17.28
C VAL A 138 -3.22 6.30 17.87
N ASP A 139 -2.34 5.67 18.65
CA ASP A 139 -1.32 6.40 19.43
C ASP A 139 -0.14 6.91 18.60
N TRP A 140 0.04 6.40 17.38
CA TRP A 140 1.13 6.76 16.48
C TRP A 140 0.78 7.94 15.55
N ALA A 141 -0.50 8.32 15.45
CA ALA A 141 -0.89 9.44 14.61
C ALA A 141 -0.41 10.77 15.23
N PRO A 142 0.18 11.68 14.43
CA PRO A 142 0.58 12.98 14.94
C PRO A 142 -0.61 13.78 15.49
N LYS A 143 -0.36 14.59 16.52
CA LYS A 143 -1.37 15.53 17.03
C LYS A 143 -1.78 16.51 15.92
N GLY A 144 -3.09 16.80 15.83
CA GLY A 144 -3.64 17.68 14.79
C GLY A 144 -3.71 17.06 13.40
N ILE A 145 -3.61 15.72 13.27
CA ILE A 145 -3.70 15.03 11.98
C ILE A 145 -4.99 15.38 11.21
N ASP A 146 -6.09 15.62 11.92
CA ASP A 146 -7.37 16.03 11.36
C ASP A 146 -7.31 17.39 10.62
N GLU A 147 -6.34 18.25 10.93
CA GLU A 147 -6.19 19.56 10.30
C GLU A 147 -5.65 19.48 8.86
N TYR A 148 -4.67 18.60 8.61
CA TYR A 148 -3.98 18.55 7.30
C TYR A 148 -4.25 17.26 6.52
N PHE A 149 -4.56 16.15 7.18
CA PHE A 149 -4.76 14.86 6.53
C PHE A 149 -5.85 14.88 5.45
N PRO A 150 -7.02 15.53 5.62
CA PRO A 150 -8.03 15.55 4.57
C PRO A 150 -7.52 16.10 3.23
N ARG A 151 -6.67 17.12 3.28
CA ARG A 151 -6.06 17.71 2.09
C ARG A 151 -5.04 16.77 1.46
N ILE A 152 -4.20 16.13 2.28
CA ILE A 152 -3.23 15.13 1.81
C ILE A 152 -3.96 13.95 1.17
N TRP A 153 -4.96 13.39 1.85
CA TRP A 153 -5.82 12.32 1.35
C TRP A 153 -6.42 12.70 -0.01
N SER A 154 -6.97 13.90 -0.14
CA SER A 154 -7.57 14.33 -1.39
C SER A 154 -6.54 14.43 -2.52
N TYR A 155 -5.39 15.06 -2.24
CA TYR A 155 -4.32 15.21 -3.21
C TYR A 155 -3.75 13.87 -3.69
N THR A 156 -3.39 12.97 -2.76
CA THR A 156 -2.73 11.71 -3.11
C THR A 156 -3.68 10.77 -3.85
N ASN A 157 -4.91 10.59 -3.38
CA ASN A 157 -5.88 9.70 -4.04
C ASN A 157 -6.27 10.22 -5.43
N LEU A 158 -6.50 11.53 -5.60
CA LEU A 158 -6.79 12.08 -6.94
C LEU A 158 -5.61 11.93 -7.88
N HIS A 159 -4.39 12.13 -7.40
CA HIS A 159 -3.20 11.99 -8.23
C HIS A 159 -3.04 10.53 -8.71
N VAL A 160 -3.11 9.54 -7.81
CA VAL A 160 -3.06 8.11 -8.19
C VAL A 160 -4.18 7.79 -9.17
N PHE A 161 -5.41 8.24 -8.88
CA PHE A 161 -6.56 7.99 -9.74
C PHE A 161 -6.36 8.59 -11.13
N HIS A 162 -5.96 9.86 -11.26
CA HIS A 162 -5.77 10.48 -12.57
C HIS A 162 -4.60 9.86 -13.35
N ALA A 163 -3.51 9.47 -12.67
CA ALA A 163 -2.36 8.85 -13.31
C ALA A 163 -2.64 7.42 -13.81
N LEU A 164 -3.45 6.65 -13.09
CA LEU A 164 -3.62 5.21 -13.34
C LEU A 164 -5.00 4.81 -13.84
N ASN A 165 -6.03 5.65 -13.70
CA ASN A 165 -7.38 5.30 -14.15
C ASN A 165 -7.35 4.95 -15.65
N LYS A 166 -8.06 3.87 -16.00
CA LYS A 166 -8.09 3.24 -17.33
C LYS A 166 -6.83 2.47 -17.74
N LYS A 167 -5.77 2.43 -16.92
CA LYS A 167 -4.63 1.54 -17.17
C LYS A 167 -4.99 0.08 -16.85
N PRO A 168 -4.51 -0.91 -17.64
CA PRO A 168 -4.88 -2.31 -17.46
C PRO A 168 -4.25 -2.96 -16.22
N ASN A 169 -3.22 -2.35 -15.66
CA ASN A 169 -2.51 -2.77 -14.46
C ASN A 169 -3.01 -2.07 -13.19
N TYR A 170 -4.23 -1.55 -13.18
CA TYR A 170 -4.79 -0.78 -12.07
C TYR A 170 -6.20 -1.25 -11.69
N VAL A 171 -6.45 -1.38 -10.39
CA VAL A 171 -7.80 -1.54 -9.84
C VAL A 171 -8.05 -0.50 -8.75
N LEU A 172 -9.17 0.22 -8.87
CA LEU A 172 -9.72 1.06 -7.81
C LEU A 172 -10.63 0.22 -6.93
N LEU A 173 -10.40 0.27 -5.62
CA LEU A 173 -11.18 -0.40 -4.59
C LEU A 173 -11.65 0.64 -3.57
N LYS A 174 -12.95 0.66 -3.24
CA LYS A 174 -13.42 1.35 -2.04
C LYS A 174 -13.32 0.41 -0.84
N TYR A 175 -12.85 0.92 0.29
CA TYR A 175 -12.81 0.16 1.54
C TYR A 175 -14.19 -0.35 1.92
N GLU A 176 -15.21 0.47 1.72
CA GLU A 176 -16.61 0.20 2.02
C GLU A 176 -17.12 -0.98 1.17
N ASP A 177 -16.77 -1.02 -0.12
CA ASP A 177 -17.09 -2.15 -0.99
C ASP A 177 -16.39 -3.44 -0.55
N LEU A 178 -15.12 -3.36 -0.13
CA LEU A 178 -14.40 -4.52 0.41
C LEU A 178 -15.07 -5.06 1.68
N VAL A 179 -15.63 -4.19 2.53
CA VAL A 179 -16.30 -4.62 3.77
C VAL A 179 -17.66 -5.25 3.48
N ILE A 180 -18.43 -4.70 2.53
CA ILE A 180 -19.79 -5.17 2.22
C ILE A 180 -19.76 -6.42 1.32
N ARG A 181 -18.85 -6.47 0.34
CA ARG A 181 -18.75 -7.52 -0.67
C ARG A 181 -17.30 -8.03 -0.81
N PRO A 182 -16.72 -8.60 0.26
CA PRO A 182 -15.31 -8.96 0.29
C PRO A 182 -14.92 -9.98 -0.79
N GLU A 183 -15.74 -11.02 -1.01
CA GLU A 183 -15.48 -12.04 -2.03
C GLU A 183 -15.38 -11.43 -3.43
N HIS A 184 -16.35 -10.60 -3.82
CA HIS A 184 -16.38 -9.93 -5.11
C HIS A 184 -15.14 -9.02 -5.32
N GLU A 185 -14.81 -8.20 -4.33
CA GLU A 185 -13.67 -7.28 -4.46
C GLU A 185 -12.32 -7.99 -4.45
N LEU A 186 -12.17 -9.04 -3.64
CA LEU A 186 -10.94 -9.86 -3.65
C LEU A 186 -10.78 -10.63 -4.96
N ALA A 187 -11.87 -11.14 -5.53
CA ALA A 187 -11.84 -11.80 -6.84
C ALA A 187 -11.38 -10.84 -7.96
N ARG A 188 -11.85 -9.59 -7.96
CA ARG A 188 -11.39 -8.54 -8.89
C ARG A 188 -9.90 -8.22 -8.73
N ILE A 189 -9.39 -8.21 -7.50
CA ILE A 189 -7.97 -8.01 -7.24
C ILE A 189 -7.15 -9.21 -7.72
N THR A 190 -7.58 -10.44 -7.44
CA THR A 190 -6.87 -11.64 -7.93
C THR A 190 -6.87 -11.71 -9.46
N GLU A 191 -7.92 -11.25 -10.13
CA GLU A 191 -7.96 -11.13 -11.59
C GLU A 191 -6.87 -10.19 -12.12
N LEU A 192 -6.73 -8.98 -11.54
CA LEU A 192 -5.62 -8.07 -11.87
C LEU A 192 -4.27 -8.76 -11.66
N LEU A 193 -4.12 -9.50 -10.56
CA LEU A 193 -2.92 -10.25 -10.22
C LEU A 193 -2.68 -11.46 -11.14
N ARG A 194 -3.70 -11.90 -11.90
CA ARG A 194 -3.73 -13.13 -12.71
C ARG A 194 -3.65 -14.40 -11.85
N LEU A 195 -4.36 -14.39 -10.73
CA LEU A 195 -4.50 -15.50 -9.79
C LEU A 195 -5.98 -15.88 -9.68
N GLN A 196 -6.25 -17.10 -9.25
CA GLN A 196 -7.61 -17.54 -8.90
C GLN A 196 -7.96 -17.03 -7.50
N PHE A 197 -9.23 -16.74 -7.25
CA PHE A 197 -9.69 -16.42 -5.90
C PHE A 197 -9.55 -17.66 -4.99
N GLU A 198 -9.14 -17.45 -3.74
CA GLU A 198 -9.08 -18.48 -2.70
C GLU A 198 -9.97 -18.08 -1.52
N GLU A 199 -10.84 -18.98 -1.07
CA GLU A 199 -11.78 -18.72 0.05
C GLU A 199 -11.04 -18.42 1.36
N SER A 200 -9.81 -18.93 1.53
CA SER A 200 -8.93 -18.62 2.66
C SER A 200 -8.74 -17.11 2.85
N MET A 201 -8.83 -16.31 1.79
CA MET A 201 -8.69 -14.85 1.84
C MET A 201 -9.80 -14.16 2.67
N LEU A 202 -10.91 -14.86 2.92
CA LEU A 202 -12.03 -14.38 3.74
C LEU A 202 -11.90 -14.76 5.21
N ASP A 203 -10.96 -15.65 5.57
CA ASP A 203 -10.85 -16.20 6.93
C ASP A 203 -10.27 -15.17 7.91
N ALA A 204 -11.18 -14.48 8.61
CA ALA A 204 -10.84 -13.52 9.65
C ALA A 204 -9.99 -14.11 10.78
N SER A 205 -10.15 -15.40 11.09
CA SER A 205 -9.45 -16.07 12.18
C SER A 205 -7.95 -16.22 11.91
N GLN A 206 -7.55 -16.23 10.64
CA GLN A 206 -6.16 -16.37 10.19
C GLN A 206 -5.52 -15.04 9.78
N ARG A 207 -6.26 -13.93 9.71
CA ARG A 207 -5.71 -12.63 9.30
C ARG A 207 -4.71 -12.05 10.31
N GLY A 208 -3.49 -11.81 9.84
CA GLY A 208 -2.44 -11.05 10.53
C GLY A 208 -2.21 -11.43 12.00
N PRO A 209 -1.98 -12.71 12.34
CA PRO A 209 -1.87 -13.17 13.73
C PRO A 209 -0.78 -12.42 14.51
N GLU A 210 0.34 -12.14 13.86
CA GLU A 210 1.50 -11.43 14.43
C GLU A 210 1.18 -9.98 14.81
N LEU A 211 0.22 -9.36 14.10
CA LEU A 211 -0.17 -7.96 14.30
C LEU A 211 -1.14 -7.77 15.47
N ARG A 212 -1.75 -8.85 15.96
CA ARG A 212 -2.78 -8.81 17.01
C ARG A 212 -2.23 -8.38 18.38
N THR A 213 -0.91 -8.34 18.52
CA THR A 213 -0.22 -7.84 19.72
C THR A 213 -0.36 -6.32 19.89
N ASN A 214 -0.68 -5.59 18.81
CA ASN A 214 -0.90 -4.15 18.83
C ASN A 214 -2.40 -3.83 18.90
N GLN A 215 -2.80 -2.98 19.86
CA GLN A 215 -4.20 -2.56 20.02
C GLN A 215 -4.78 -1.89 18.75
N SER A 216 -3.95 -1.22 17.96
CA SER A 216 -4.35 -0.60 16.68
C SER A 216 -4.76 -1.63 15.61
N HIS A 217 -4.49 -2.92 15.83
CA HIS A 217 -4.65 -4.00 14.85
C HIS A 217 -5.58 -5.12 15.30
N VAL A 218 -6.19 -5.03 16.49
CA VAL A 218 -7.13 -6.04 17.01
C VAL A 218 -8.32 -6.29 16.09
N ASN A 219 -8.71 -5.28 15.31
CA ASN A 219 -9.82 -5.38 14.35
C ASN A 219 -9.49 -6.22 13.12
N LEU A 220 -8.21 -6.58 12.89
CA LEU A 220 -7.84 -7.48 11.79
C LEU A 220 -8.37 -8.91 11.99
N ALA A 221 -8.52 -9.34 13.25
CA ALA A 221 -9.05 -10.65 13.62
C ALA A 221 -10.58 -10.73 13.60
N GLN A 222 -11.26 -9.58 13.50
CA GLN A 222 -12.72 -9.52 13.45
C GLN A 222 -13.21 -9.84 12.04
N PRO A 223 -14.47 -10.27 11.87
CA PRO A 223 -15.12 -10.33 10.55
C PRO A 223 -15.07 -8.99 9.82
N PHE A 224 -15.48 -8.96 8.56
CA PHE A 224 -15.74 -7.66 7.91
C PHE A 224 -16.84 -6.94 8.71
N LEU A 225 -16.60 -5.68 9.11
CA LEU A 225 -17.48 -4.92 10.02
C LEU A 225 -18.18 -3.75 9.29
N PRO A 226 -19.33 -3.97 8.64
CA PRO A 226 -20.09 -2.93 7.95
C PRO A 226 -20.39 -1.71 8.81
N ASP A 227 -20.67 -1.91 10.10
CA ASP A 227 -21.01 -0.82 11.03
C ASP A 227 -19.88 0.22 11.18
N ARG A 228 -18.62 -0.15 10.84
CA ARG A 228 -17.48 0.79 10.87
C ARG A 228 -17.41 1.72 9.66
N ILE A 229 -18.25 1.52 8.66
CA ILE A 229 -18.35 2.41 7.50
C ILE A 229 -18.91 3.77 7.93
N SER A 230 -19.95 3.78 8.76
CA SER A 230 -20.62 5.00 9.23
C SER A 230 -20.21 5.46 10.63
N ALA A 231 -19.37 4.70 11.35
CA ALA A 231 -18.97 5.02 12.73
C ALA A 231 -18.35 6.43 12.93
N TRP A 232 -17.84 7.06 11.86
CA TRP A 232 -17.33 8.44 11.92
C TRP A 232 -18.43 9.46 12.24
N GLN A 233 -19.71 9.14 11.99
CA GLN A 233 -20.83 10.03 12.25
C GLN A 233 -20.98 10.34 13.74
N ASP A 234 -20.73 9.34 14.59
CA ASP A 234 -20.81 9.46 16.05
C ASP A 234 -19.45 9.83 16.69
N GLN A 235 -18.34 9.52 16.01
CA GLN A 235 -17.00 9.71 16.54
C GLN A 235 -16.42 11.11 16.27
N LEU A 236 -16.82 11.76 15.17
CA LEU A 236 -16.25 13.04 14.77
C LEU A 236 -17.15 14.22 15.17
N PRO A 237 -16.60 15.24 15.85
CA PRO A 237 -17.30 16.50 16.04
C PRO A 237 -17.65 17.16 14.69
N ASP A 238 -18.77 17.89 14.64
CA ASP A 238 -19.27 18.59 13.44
C ASP A 238 -18.19 19.43 12.74
N ARG A 239 -17.39 20.16 13.52
CA ARG A 239 -16.29 20.98 12.98
C ARG A 239 -15.28 20.15 12.17
N VAL A 240 -14.98 18.93 12.61
CA VAL A 240 -14.02 18.04 11.94
C VAL A 240 -14.65 17.44 10.69
N ARG A 241 -15.94 17.07 10.77
CA ARG A 241 -16.71 16.59 9.60
C ARG A 241 -16.76 17.63 8.49
N HIS A 242 -17.16 18.86 8.81
CA HIS A 242 -17.17 19.96 7.85
C HIS A 242 -15.77 20.29 7.30
N HIS A 243 -14.73 20.22 8.14
CA HIS A 243 -13.36 20.43 7.67
C HIS A 243 -12.91 19.36 6.67
N CYS A 244 -13.25 18.10 6.92
CA CYS A 244 -13.01 17.00 5.99
C CYS A 244 -13.72 17.24 4.65
N GLU A 245 -15.02 17.55 4.71
CA GLU A 245 -15.86 17.81 3.53
C GLU A 245 -15.36 19.00 2.71
N PHE A 246 -14.95 20.08 3.38
CA PHE A 246 -14.40 21.25 2.71
C PHE A 246 -13.03 20.96 2.07
N SER A 247 -12.11 20.37 2.84
CA SER A 247 -10.71 20.19 2.44
C SER A 247 -10.50 19.10 1.39
N ALA A 248 -11.44 18.15 1.31
CA ALA A 248 -11.32 16.97 0.45
C ALA A 248 -12.45 16.87 -0.60
N ARG A 249 -13.24 17.93 -0.76
CA ARG A 249 -14.48 17.96 -1.55
C ARG A 249 -14.36 17.33 -2.93
N GLU A 250 -13.33 17.70 -3.69
CA GLU A 250 -13.13 17.22 -5.05
C GLU A 250 -12.89 15.71 -5.12
N ALA A 251 -12.16 15.17 -4.15
CA ALA A 251 -11.85 13.75 -4.07
C ALA A 251 -13.07 12.98 -3.58
N MET A 252 -13.80 13.52 -2.59
CA MET A 252 -15.07 12.95 -2.15
C MET A 252 -16.04 12.78 -3.31
N LEU A 253 -16.28 13.84 -4.09
CA LEU A 253 -17.12 13.79 -5.28
C LEU A 253 -16.60 12.79 -6.32
N THR A 254 -15.29 12.78 -6.58
CA THR A 254 -14.67 11.85 -7.56
C THR A 254 -14.85 10.39 -7.17
N PHE A 255 -14.76 10.09 -5.88
CA PHE A 255 -14.92 8.74 -5.36
C PHE A 255 -16.34 8.43 -4.89
N GLY A 256 -17.32 9.33 -5.11
CA GLY A 256 -18.73 9.12 -4.78
C GLY A 256 -18.99 9.01 -3.27
N TYR A 257 -18.32 9.85 -2.47
CA TYR A 257 -18.67 10.10 -1.07
C TYR A 257 -19.49 11.40 -1.00
N GLU A 258 -20.64 11.34 -0.33
CA GLU A 258 -21.54 12.48 -0.11
C GLU A 258 -21.19 13.23 1.17
#